data_AF-A0A939WAJ5-F1
#
_entry.id   AF-A0A939WAJ5-F1
#
_cell.length_a   1.000
_cell.length_b   1.000
_cell.length_c   1.000
_cell.angle_alpha   90.00
_cell.angle_beta   90.00
_cell.angle_gamma   90.00
#
_symmetry.space_group_name_H-M   'P 1'
#
loop_
_entity.id
_entity.type
_entity.pdbx_description
1 polymer ?
#
loop_
_entity_poly.entity_id
_entity_poly.type
_entity_poly.pdbx_seq_one_letter_code
_entity_poly.pdbx_strand_id
1 'polypeptide(L)'
;MLRRVDLHTHSCASDGTDTPAELVANAHKAGLGAVALTDHDTLSGLPEAQEAAKQYSDMEFVRGVEVSTGSDQGEMHILGLWVPEDAEPLENALAEMRGRRGARNERIVD
;
A
#
# COMPACT_ATOMS: atom_id res chain seq x y z
N MET A 1 5.40 23.21 -14.75
CA MET A 1 4.36 22.38 -15.40
C MET A 1 3.80 21.46 -14.33
N LEU A 2 2.47 21.29 -14.25
CA LEU A 2 1.83 20.39 -13.28
C LEU A 2 2.18 18.93 -13.62
N ARG A 3 2.61 18.14 -12.64
CA ARG A 3 2.82 16.69 -12.79
C ARG A 3 1.62 15.95 -12.20
N ARG A 4 1.22 14.85 -12.83
CA ARG A 4 0.16 13.97 -12.32
C ARG A 4 0.71 13.09 -11.21
N VAL A 5 -0.13 12.69 -10.26
CA VAL A 5 0.24 11.82 -9.15
C VAL A 5 -0.82 10.75 -8.98
N ASP A 6 -0.42 9.61 -8.44
CA ASP A 6 -1.33 8.55 -8.01
C ASP A 6 -0.96 8.11 -6.59
N LEU A 7 -1.81 8.40 -5.62
CA LEU A 7 -1.51 8.18 -4.20
C LEU A 7 -2.31 7.02 -3.59
N HIS A 8 -2.90 6.17 -4.43
CA HIS A 8 -3.66 5.00 -3.99
C HIS A 8 -3.49 3.87 -5.00
N THR A 9 -2.48 3.02 -4.78
CA THR A 9 -2.17 1.89 -5.66
C THR A 9 -1.82 0.63 -4.87
N HIS A 10 -2.09 -0.52 -5.46
CA HIS A 10 -2.01 -1.82 -4.80
C HIS A 10 -1.08 -2.74 -5.58
N SER A 11 -0.28 -3.52 -4.85
CA SER A 11 0.61 -4.53 -5.41
C SER A 11 0.13 -5.92 -5.05
N CYS A 12 0.82 -6.94 -5.55
CA CYS A 12 0.59 -8.33 -5.15
C CYS A 12 0.91 -8.62 -3.67
N ALA A 13 1.42 -7.65 -2.91
CA ALA A 13 1.54 -7.79 -1.45
C ALA A 13 0.17 -7.73 -0.74
N SER A 14 -0.86 -7.20 -1.40
CA SER A 14 -2.25 -7.35 -0.98
C SER A 14 -3.12 -7.98 -2.07
N ASP A 15 -3.75 -7.19 -2.92
CA ASP A 15 -4.71 -7.65 -3.94
C ASP A 15 -4.49 -7.04 -5.35
N GLY A 16 -3.39 -6.29 -5.53
CA GLY A 16 -2.93 -5.85 -6.84
C GLY A 16 -2.33 -6.99 -7.67
N THR A 17 -2.10 -6.71 -8.96
CA THR A 17 -1.57 -7.70 -9.91
C THR A 17 -0.06 -7.63 -10.10
N ASP A 18 0.50 -6.43 -10.00
CA ASP A 18 1.90 -6.16 -10.24
C ASP A 18 2.71 -6.35 -8.95
N THR A 19 3.95 -6.79 -9.07
CA THR A 19 4.89 -6.73 -7.93
C THR A 19 5.12 -5.26 -7.50
N PRO A 20 5.52 -5.00 -6.24
CA PRO A 20 5.86 -3.65 -5.80
C PRO A 20 6.87 -2.94 -6.72
N ALA A 21 7.88 -3.65 -7.23
CA ALA A 21 8.83 -3.09 -8.19
C ALA A 21 8.22 -2.80 -9.57
N GLU A 22 7.41 -3.70 -10.11
CA GLU A 22 6.72 -3.50 -11.40
C GLU A 22 5.76 -2.33 -11.36
N LEU A 23 5.01 -2.17 -10.27
CA LEU A 23 4.11 -1.05 -10.04
C LEU A 23 4.85 0.29 -10.14
N VAL A 24 6.01 0.41 -9.49
CA VAL A 24 6.83 1.63 -9.53
C VAL A 24 7.36 1.89 -10.94
N ALA A 25 7.82 0.86 -11.65
CA ALA A 25 8.27 0.99 -13.04
C ALA A 25 7.12 1.45 -13.97
N ASN A 26 5.91 0.91 -13.77
CA ASN A 26 4.71 1.28 -14.51
C ASN A 26 4.27 2.72 -14.23
N ALA A 27 4.35 3.17 -12.98
CA ALA A 27 4.07 4.55 -12.58
C ALA A 27 5.02 5.55 -13.27
N HIS A 28 6.32 5.25 -13.28
CA HIS A 28 7.31 6.07 -13.97
C HIS A 28 7.04 6.09 -15.49
N LYS A 29 6.76 4.92 -16.10
CA LYS A 29 6.42 4.82 -17.53
C LYS A 29 5.15 5.62 -17.89
N ALA A 30 4.21 5.76 -16.98
CA ALA A 30 3.01 6.59 -17.14
C ALA A 30 3.30 8.11 -17.02
N GLY A 31 4.53 8.49 -16.66
CA GLY A 31 4.95 9.89 -16.50
C GLY A 31 4.37 10.55 -15.25
N LEU A 32 4.17 9.77 -14.18
CA LEU A 32 3.76 10.30 -12.88
C LEU A 32 4.92 11.05 -12.21
N GLY A 33 4.59 12.14 -11.53
CA GLY A 33 5.53 12.87 -10.68
C GLY A 33 5.64 12.28 -9.27
N ALA A 34 4.62 11.52 -8.83
CA ALA A 34 4.64 10.78 -7.59
C ALA A 34 3.74 9.54 -7.66
N VAL A 35 4.11 8.48 -6.95
CA VAL A 35 3.28 7.29 -6.73
C VAL A 35 3.34 6.85 -5.27
N ALA A 36 2.21 6.43 -4.70
CA ALA A 36 2.17 5.79 -3.38
C ALA A 36 1.75 4.32 -3.49
N LEU A 37 2.48 3.43 -2.81
CA LEU A 37 2.02 2.05 -2.58
C LEU A 37 1.23 2.02 -1.28
N THR A 38 -0.04 1.60 -1.34
CA THR A 38 -1.00 1.62 -0.23
C THR A 38 -1.73 0.29 -0.11
N ASP A 39 -0.98 -0.81 -0.04
CA ASP A 39 -1.54 -2.16 0.09
C ASP A 39 -2.48 -2.31 1.31
N HIS A 40 -3.49 -3.17 1.17
CA HIS A 40 -4.45 -3.44 2.23
C HIS A 40 -3.81 -4.08 3.46
N ASP A 41 -3.90 -3.37 4.58
CA ASP A 41 -3.52 -3.81 5.90
C ASP A 41 -2.10 -4.37 6.00
N THR A 42 -1.15 -3.94 5.16
CA THR A 42 0.23 -4.44 5.16
C THR A 42 1.24 -3.42 4.69
N LEU A 43 2.46 -3.47 5.24
CA LEU A 43 3.62 -2.68 4.80
C LEU A 43 4.64 -3.52 4.01
N SER A 44 4.36 -4.81 3.79
CA SER A 44 5.34 -5.78 3.29
C SER A 44 5.89 -5.47 1.90
N GLY A 45 5.14 -4.76 1.05
CA GLY A 45 5.60 -4.33 -0.28
C GLY A 45 6.48 -3.07 -0.27
N LEU A 46 6.48 -2.29 0.81
CA LEU A 46 7.15 -0.99 0.85
C LEU A 46 8.67 -1.06 0.66
N PRO A 47 9.42 -2.01 1.27
CA PRO A 47 10.87 -2.07 1.07
C PRO A 47 11.26 -2.31 -0.40
N GLU A 48 10.54 -3.19 -1.09
CA GLU A 48 10.79 -3.51 -2.50
C GLU A 48 10.45 -2.31 -3.41
N ALA A 49 9.26 -1.72 -3.26
CA ALA A 49 8.87 -0.56 -4.04
C ALA A 49 9.81 0.64 -3.81
N GLN A 50 10.22 0.88 -2.57
CA GLN A 50 11.16 1.95 -2.23
C GLN A 50 12.53 1.73 -2.86
N GLU A 51 13.04 0.49 -2.90
CA GLU A 51 14.29 0.18 -3.59
C GLU A 51 14.18 0.41 -5.10
N ALA A 52 13.08 -0.07 -5.71
CA ALA A 52 12.82 0.14 -7.14
C ALA A 52 12.75 1.63 -7.51
N ALA A 53 12.12 2.45 -6.66
CA ALA A 53 11.95 3.88 -6.88
C ALA A 53 13.27 4.67 -6.93
N LYS A 54 14.35 4.18 -6.30
CA LYS A 54 15.67 4.84 -6.34
C LYS A 54 16.23 4.98 -7.76
N GLN A 55 15.72 4.21 -8.72
CA GLN A 55 16.12 4.31 -10.12
C GLN A 55 15.58 5.56 -10.82
N TYR A 56 14.56 6.21 -10.27
CA TYR A 56 13.79 7.28 -10.91
C TYR A 56 13.89 8.59 -10.14
N SER A 57 14.94 9.38 -10.41
CA SER A 57 15.20 10.64 -9.71
C SER A 57 14.14 11.74 -9.93
N ASP A 58 13.27 11.57 -10.92
CA ASP A 58 12.23 12.52 -11.32
C ASP A 58 10.81 12.11 -10.89
N MET A 59 10.66 11.01 -10.13
CA MET A 59 9.39 10.57 -9.55
C MET A 59 9.54 10.34 -8.04
N GLU A 60 8.64 10.91 -7.25
CA GLU A 60 8.59 10.68 -5.81
C GLU A 60 7.88 9.35 -5.51
N PHE A 61 8.46 8.53 -4.64
CA PHE A 61 7.77 7.37 -4.07
C PHE A 61 7.31 7.69 -2.66
N VAL A 62 6.02 7.50 -2.41
CA VAL A 62 5.39 7.72 -1.11
C VAL A 62 5.07 6.38 -0.46
N ARG A 63 5.65 6.15 0.72
CA ARG A 63 5.30 5.00 1.57
C ARG A 63 3.87 5.19 2.08
N GLY A 64 2.96 4.26 1.79
CA GLY A 64 1.59 4.32 2.28
C GLY A 64 1.02 2.97 2.69
N VAL A 65 -0.23 2.99 3.14
CA VAL A 65 -1.00 1.81 3.54
C VAL A 65 -2.49 2.13 3.44
N GLU A 66 -3.30 1.15 3.08
CA GLU A 66 -4.75 1.25 3.20
C GLU A 66 -5.24 0.40 4.38
N VAL A 67 -5.78 1.05 5.41
CA VAL A 67 -6.21 0.41 6.66
C VAL A 67 -7.70 0.12 6.60
N SER A 68 -8.08 -1.16 6.69
CA SER A 68 -9.47 -1.61 6.66
C SER A 68 -10.10 -1.51 8.05
N THR A 69 -11.12 -0.66 8.23
CA THR A 69 -11.77 -0.48 9.54
C THR A 69 -13.29 -0.59 9.46
N GLY A 70 -13.90 -0.84 10.61
CA GLY A 70 -15.35 -0.83 10.78
C GLY A 70 -15.82 0.48 11.42
N SER A 71 -16.99 0.93 11.01
CA SER A 71 -17.70 2.08 11.59
C SER A 71 -19.18 1.76 11.77
N ASP A 72 -19.91 2.64 12.44
CA ASP A 72 -21.38 2.56 12.53
C ASP A 72 -22.07 2.64 11.16
N GLN A 73 -21.34 3.09 10.12
CA GLN A 73 -21.82 3.19 8.74
C GLN A 73 -21.39 2.00 7.87
N GLY A 74 -20.66 1.02 8.42
CA GLY A 74 -20.14 -0.14 7.71
C GLY A 74 -18.63 -0.14 7.57
N GLU A 75 -18.14 -0.84 6.54
CA GLU A 75 -16.71 -0.92 6.23
C GLU A 75 -16.20 0.40 5.65
N MET A 76 -15.04 0.84 6.13
CA MET A 76 -14.33 2.03 5.66
C MET A 76 -12.87 1.70 5.47
N HIS A 77 -12.23 2.33 4.50
CA HIS A 77 -10.78 2.25 4.30
C HIS A 77 -10.14 3.62 4.55
N ILE A 78 -9.02 3.63 5.27
CA ILE A 78 -8.28 4.84 5.61
C ILE A 78 -6.89 4.76 4.99
N LEU A 79 -6.56 5.74 4.13
CA LEU A 79 -5.20 5.88 3.61
C LEU A 79 -4.27 6.53 4.64
N GLY A 80 -3.19 5.83 4.95
CA GLY A 80 -2.00 6.40 5.61
C GLY A 80 -0.94 6.70 4.57
N LEU A 81 -0.45 7.93 4.52
CA LEU A 81 0.62 8.36 3.61
C LEU A 81 1.83 8.87 4.41
N TRP A 82 3.02 8.76 3.82
CA TRP A 82 4.31 9.04 4.46
C TRP A 82 4.53 8.19 5.72
N VAL A 83 4.22 6.90 5.63
CA VAL A 83 4.49 5.92 6.70
C VAL A 83 6.00 5.84 6.94
N PRO A 84 6.49 6.01 8.19
CA PRO A 84 7.91 5.99 8.48
C PRO A 84 8.54 4.60 8.21
N GLU A 85 9.87 4.54 8.12
CA GLU A 85 10.59 3.26 8.01
C GLU A 85 10.43 2.39 9.24
N ASP A 86 10.52 3.03 10.41
CA ASP A 86 10.25 2.44 11.70
C ASP A 86 8.79 2.71 12.09
N ALA A 87 7.92 1.77 11.72
CA ALA A 87 6.48 1.83 11.97
C ALA A 87 6.01 0.64 12.82
N GLU A 88 6.84 0.15 13.75
CA GLU A 88 6.53 -1.04 14.56
C GLU A 88 5.14 -1.03 15.22
N PRO A 89 4.68 0.07 15.85
CA PRO A 89 3.32 0.10 16.42
C PRO A 89 2.22 -0.08 15.37
N LEU A 90 2.42 0.45 14.17
CA LEU A 90 1.48 0.30 13.05
C LEU A 90 1.53 -1.14 12.53
N GLU A 91 2.70 -1.70 12.29
CA GLU A 91 2.84 -3.08 11.80
C GLU A 91 2.18 -4.09 12.74
N ASN A 92 2.32 -3.90 14.06
CA ASN A 92 1.65 -4.71 15.07
C ASN A 92 0.12 -4.62 14.97
N ALA A 93 -0.43 -3.41 14.84
CA ALA A 93 -1.87 -3.21 14.68
C ALA A 93 -2.40 -3.84 13.37
N LEU A 94 -1.67 -3.68 12.28
CA LEU A 94 -1.99 -4.27 10.98
C LEU A 94 -1.96 -5.80 11.03
N ALA A 95 -0.98 -6.40 11.71
CA ALA A 95 -0.91 -7.84 11.90
C ALA A 95 -2.14 -8.40 12.63
N GLU A 96 -2.63 -7.70 13.67
CA GLU A 96 -3.86 -8.07 14.39
C GLU A 96 -5.09 -8.01 13.46
N MET A 97 -5.17 -6.97 12.62
CA MET A 97 -6.25 -6.79 11.64
C MET A 97 -6.25 -7.91 10.59
N ARG A 98 -5.09 -8.24 10.03
CA ARG A 98 -4.93 -9.38 9.11
C ARG A 98 -5.35 -10.70 9.75
N GLY A 99 -5.02 -10.92 11.03
CA GLY A 99 -5.43 -12.11 11.78
C GLY A 99 -6.95 -12.24 11.89
N ARG A 100 -7.66 -11.15 12.21
CA ARG A 100 -9.14 -11.12 12.24
C ARG A 100 -9.76 -11.39 10.87
N ARG A 101 -9.14 -10.86 9.80
CA ARG A 101 -9.56 -11.10 8.41
C ARG A 101 -9.41 -12.58 8.03
N GLY A 102 -8.29 -13.21 8.38
CA GLY A 102 -8.06 -14.65 8.15
C GLY A 102 -9.14 -15.53 8.79
N ALA A 103 -9.38 -15.36 10.09
CA ALA A 103 -10.41 -16.10 10.81
C ALA A 103 -11.83 -15.88 10.26
N ARG A 104 -12.12 -14.68 9.74
CA ARG A 104 -13.38 -14.42 9.04
C ARG A 104 -13.44 -15.18 7.71
N ASN A 105 -12.38 -15.15 6.91
CA ASN A 105 -12.36 -15.77 5.59
C ASN A 105 -12.57 -17.29 5.67
N GLU A 106 -12.04 -17.97 6.68
CA GLU A 106 -12.30 -19.40 6.93
C GLU A 106 -13.81 -19.68 7.06
N ARG A 107 -14.53 -18.89 7.88
CA ARG A 107 -15.99 -19.02 8.07
C ARG A 107 -16.84 -18.68 6.83
N ILE A 108 -16.27 -18.00 5.83
CA ILE A 108 -16.98 -17.69 4.57
C ILE A 108 -16.89 -18.87 3.60
N VAL A 109 -15.80 -19.63 3.67
CA VAL A 109 -15.55 -20.79 2.79
C VAL A 109 -16.26 -22.04 3.29
N ASP A 110 -16.39 -22.18 4.62
CA ASP A 110 -17.17 -23.23 5.28
C ASP A 110 -18.70 -23.10 5.02
#